data_AF-A0A972HT71-F1
#
_entry.id   AF-A0A972HT71-F1
#
_cell.length_a   1.000
_cell.length_b   1.000
_cell.length_c   1.000
_cell.angle_alpha   90.00
_cell.angle_beta   90.00
_cell.angle_gamma   90.00
#
_symmetry.space_group_name_H-M   'P 1'
#
loop_
_entity.id
_entity.type
_entity.pdbx_description
1 polymer ?
#
loop_
_entity_poly.entity_id
_entity_poly.type
_entity_poly.pdbx_seq_one_letter_code
_entity_poly.pdbx_strand_id
1 'polypeptide(L)'
;VKAAEDHGITQDMLYDLVKSGSWTIDKLSEYVSGMYADLNGNGRRDIEDRYGIGASKPVSYDVWPAAFDIKLTGKDSDGYITVEYINERTVTALEKIIDLFHVNPGGIIYEGGGTYNDHTYFIDDKIVFFPTYLMNAFFELREMENPYSIIPLPKWDENQKKYRSLVIDGYTIWQIPKTVEDTEFVGIITEALAADTYYNVYPVFYDVAMKNKYSQDEKTAEMVDLVVENAVFDFSFMYGVYMEYLPYLFRFHVVERNPDIISDYKRKEKAINKKIQLVYELYLPEEPEN
;
A
#
# COMPACT_ATOMS: atom_id res chain seq x y z
N VAL A 1 12.09 -0.07 17.29
CA VAL A 1 13.44 -0.67 17.42
C VAL A 1 13.53 -1.53 18.66
N LYS A 2 13.20 -1.03 19.86
CA LYS A 2 13.27 -1.84 21.11
C LYS A 2 12.55 -3.20 21.04
N ALA A 3 11.28 -3.22 20.61
CA ALA A 3 10.53 -4.48 20.47
C ALA A 3 11.13 -5.42 19.40
N ALA A 4 11.85 -4.91 18.41
CA ALA A 4 12.56 -5.71 17.40
C ALA A 4 13.92 -6.21 17.93
N GLU A 5 14.62 -5.40 18.72
CA GLU A 5 15.90 -5.72 19.34
C GLU A 5 15.78 -6.87 20.35
N ASP A 6 14.65 -6.99 21.05
CA ASP A 6 14.31 -8.15 21.89
C ASP A 6 14.34 -9.47 21.10
N HIS A 7 14.17 -9.39 19.77
CA HIS A 7 14.26 -10.51 18.84
C HIS A 7 15.56 -10.52 18.01
N GLY A 8 16.56 -9.73 18.42
CA GLY A 8 17.87 -9.66 17.76
C GLY A 8 17.85 -8.95 16.40
N ILE A 9 16.79 -8.17 16.10
CA ILE A 9 16.67 -7.42 14.86
C ILE A 9 17.06 -5.97 15.12
N THR A 10 18.17 -5.55 14.51
CA THR A 10 18.65 -4.17 14.58
C THR A 10 18.20 -3.39 13.33
N GLN A 11 18.21 -2.07 13.44
CA GLN A 11 17.95 -1.18 12.30
C GLN A 11 18.91 -1.46 11.13
N ASP A 12 20.21 -1.58 11.41
CA ASP A 12 21.23 -1.81 10.38
C ASP A 12 21.00 -3.12 9.63
N MET A 13 20.61 -4.19 10.34
CA MET A 13 20.26 -5.46 9.70
C MET A 13 19.08 -5.33 8.74
N LEU A 14 18.03 -4.59 9.12
CA LEU A 14 16.87 -4.36 8.24
C LEU A 14 17.25 -3.53 7.03
N TYR A 15 18.07 -2.49 7.22
CA TYR A 15 18.51 -1.62 6.13
C TYR A 15 19.43 -2.35 5.16
N ASP A 16 20.32 -3.20 5.66
CA ASP A 16 21.18 -4.03 4.82
C ASP A 16 20.36 -5.06 4.02
N LEU A 17 19.32 -5.66 4.61
CA LEU A 17 18.40 -6.55 3.89
C LEU A 17 17.64 -5.85 2.75
N VAL A 18 17.22 -4.61 2.99
CA VAL A 18 16.57 -3.80 1.94
C VAL A 18 17.58 -3.47 0.84
N LYS A 19 18.77 -3.00 1.20
CA LYS A 19 19.83 -2.64 0.25
C LYS A 19 20.33 -3.82 -0.58
N SER A 20 20.40 -5.02 0.02
CA SER A 20 20.79 -6.23 -0.71
C SER A 20 19.71 -6.76 -1.64
N GLY A 21 18.46 -6.28 -1.51
CA GLY A 21 17.32 -6.82 -2.23
C GLY A 21 16.76 -8.11 -1.63
N SER A 22 17.17 -8.48 -0.41
CA SER A 22 16.74 -9.72 0.27
C SER A 22 15.56 -9.52 1.22
N TRP A 23 15.08 -8.28 1.39
CA TRP A 23 13.84 -8.01 2.11
C TRP A 23 12.62 -8.47 1.30
N THR A 24 12.09 -9.65 1.65
CA THR A 24 10.95 -10.32 0.99
C THR A 24 9.85 -10.68 1.99
N ILE A 25 8.65 -11.00 1.48
CA ILE A 25 7.52 -11.39 2.31
C ILE A 25 7.83 -12.66 3.12
N ASP A 26 8.63 -13.56 2.57
CA ASP A 26 9.07 -14.78 3.26
C ASP A 26 10.01 -14.43 4.43
N LYS A 27 10.92 -13.47 4.23
CA LYS A 27 11.81 -12.98 5.29
C LYS A 27 11.03 -12.26 6.40
N LEU A 28 10.03 -11.45 6.03
CA LEU A 28 9.12 -10.84 7.01
C LEU A 28 8.37 -11.92 7.79
N SER A 29 7.79 -12.92 7.11
CA SER A 29 7.05 -14.03 7.74
C SER A 29 7.91 -14.82 8.73
N GLU A 30 9.18 -15.08 8.36
CA GLU A 30 10.18 -15.71 9.24
C GLU A 30 10.38 -14.90 10.51
N TYR A 31 10.62 -13.58 10.40
CA TYR A 31 10.83 -12.71 11.55
C TYR A 31 9.62 -12.66 12.47
N VAL A 32 8.42 -12.48 11.93
CA VAL A 32 7.23 -12.34 12.77
C VAL A 32 6.87 -13.64 13.50
N SER A 33 7.23 -14.81 12.96
CA SER A 33 6.83 -16.12 13.51
C SER A 33 7.17 -16.35 14.99
N GLY A 34 8.26 -15.76 15.47
CA GLY A 34 8.72 -15.85 16.85
C GLY A 34 8.31 -14.70 17.76
N MET A 35 7.45 -13.77 17.30
CA MET A 35 7.20 -12.50 17.99
C MET A 35 5.90 -12.46 18.79
N TYR A 36 5.11 -13.54 18.82
CA TYR A 36 3.95 -13.63 19.68
C TYR A 36 4.35 -13.72 21.16
N ALA A 37 3.72 -12.91 22.01
CA ALA A 37 3.83 -13.04 23.46
C ALA A 37 2.47 -12.76 24.13
N ASP A 38 2.00 -13.73 24.91
CA ASP A 38 0.84 -13.58 25.80
C ASP A 38 1.24 -12.68 26.98
N LEU A 39 0.83 -11.41 26.94
CA LEU A 39 1.23 -10.41 27.93
C LEU A 39 0.30 -10.40 29.14
N ASN A 40 -0.94 -10.84 28.97
CA ASN A 40 -1.96 -10.82 30.02
C ASN A 40 -2.10 -12.19 30.75
N GLY A 41 -1.41 -13.22 30.26
CA GLY A 41 -1.34 -14.56 30.85
C GLY A 41 -2.63 -15.37 30.72
N ASN A 42 -3.51 -15.02 29.78
CA ASN A 42 -4.84 -15.64 29.68
C ASN A 42 -4.88 -16.88 28.77
N GLY A 43 -3.77 -17.21 28.10
CA GLY A 43 -3.63 -18.37 27.22
C GLY A 43 -4.43 -18.29 25.92
N ARG A 44 -4.88 -17.08 25.52
CA ARG A 44 -5.61 -16.81 24.28
C ARG A 44 -4.86 -15.73 23.50
N ARG A 45 -5.03 -15.75 22.18
CA ARG A 45 -4.53 -14.69 21.29
C ARG A 45 -5.56 -13.57 21.27
N ASP A 46 -5.26 -12.43 21.88
CA ASP A 46 -6.13 -11.24 21.83
C ASP A 46 -5.36 -9.93 21.68
N ILE A 47 -6.07 -8.80 21.75
CA ILE A 47 -5.53 -7.45 21.50
C ILE A 47 -4.66 -6.90 22.64
N GLU A 48 -4.61 -7.58 23.79
CA GLU A 48 -3.72 -7.23 24.90
C GLU A 48 -2.36 -7.92 24.80
N ASP A 49 -2.18 -8.82 23.84
CA ASP A 49 -0.92 -9.50 23.55
C ASP A 49 -0.01 -8.68 22.62
N ARG A 50 1.23 -9.15 22.50
CA ARG A 50 2.20 -8.67 21.51
C ARG A 50 2.28 -9.61 20.32
N TYR A 51 2.43 -9.04 19.12
CA TYR A 51 2.59 -9.74 17.84
C TYR A 51 3.76 -9.17 17.04
N GLY A 52 4.20 -9.89 16.02
CA GLY A 52 5.21 -9.41 15.09
C GLY A 52 4.66 -8.40 14.08
N ILE A 53 3.40 -8.58 13.65
CA ILE A 53 2.75 -7.70 12.67
C ILE A 53 1.25 -7.65 12.93
N GLY A 54 0.65 -6.48 12.74
CA GLY A 54 -0.79 -6.30 12.87
C GLY A 54 -1.37 -5.26 11.91
N ALA A 55 -2.64 -5.45 11.57
CA ALA A 55 -3.38 -4.56 10.68
C ALA A 55 -4.90 -4.66 10.93
N SER A 56 -5.62 -3.54 10.86
CA SER A 56 -7.08 -3.52 10.91
C SER A 56 -7.73 -3.88 9.57
N LYS A 57 -9.00 -4.28 9.65
CA LYS A 57 -9.84 -4.52 8.48
C LYS A 57 -10.48 -3.22 7.97
N PRO A 58 -10.76 -3.11 6.66
CA PRO A 58 -10.24 -3.92 5.57
C PRO A 58 -9.09 -3.21 4.80
N VAL A 59 -8.86 -1.91 5.01
CA VAL A 59 -8.07 -1.08 4.08
C VAL A 59 -6.57 -1.40 4.10
N SER A 60 -6.04 -1.85 5.23
CA SER A 60 -4.59 -2.11 5.42
C SER A 60 -4.01 -3.20 4.50
N TYR A 61 -4.86 -3.92 3.76
CA TYR A 61 -4.45 -5.01 2.85
C TYR A 61 -4.33 -4.59 1.37
N ASP A 62 -4.75 -3.39 1.00
CA ASP A 62 -4.71 -2.94 -0.41
C ASP A 62 -3.30 -2.75 -0.96
N VAL A 63 -2.32 -2.57 -0.07
CA VAL A 63 -0.93 -2.27 -0.44
C VAL A 63 -0.19 -3.50 -0.97
N TRP A 64 -0.64 -4.71 -0.64
CA TRP A 64 0.11 -5.94 -0.89
C TRP A 64 0.21 -6.32 -2.38
N PRO A 65 -0.85 -6.21 -3.21
CA PRO A 65 -0.70 -6.40 -4.66
C PRO A 65 0.38 -5.51 -5.26
N ALA A 66 0.37 -4.22 -4.89
CA ALA A 66 1.37 -3.28 -5.35
C ALA A 66 2.77 -3.66 -4.86
N ALA A 67 2.94 -3.96 -3.56
CA ALA A 67 4.21 -4.39 -2.97
C ALA A 67 4.83 -5.59 -3.70
N PHE A 68 3.98 -6.48 -4.24
CA PHE A 68 4.38 -7.65 -5.01
C PHE A 68 4.47 -7.41 -6.51
N ASP A 69 4.45 -6.15 -6.96
CA ASP A 69 4.53 -5.72 -8.36
C ASP A 69 3.42 -6.38 -9.22
N ILE A 70 2.26 -6.64 -8.63
CA ILE A 70 1.06 -7.13 -9.31
C ILE A 70 0.34 -5.91 -9.89
N LYS A 71 0.21 -5.90 -11.22
CA LYS A 71 -0.58 -4.89 -11.92
C LYS A 71 -2.05 -5.24 -11.82
N LEU A 72 -2.88 -4.26 -11.44
CA LEU A 72 -4.33 -4.43 -11.42
C LEU A 72 -4.90 -4.12 -12.81
N THR A 73 -4.44 -3.02 -13.40
CA THR A 73 -4.83 -2.59 -14.74
C THR A 73 -3.62 -2.41 -15.65
N GLY A 74 -3.86 -2.61 -16.94
CA GLY A 74 -2.91 -2.42 -18.01
C GLY A 74 -3.49 -1.61 -19.15
N LYS A 75 -2.81 -1.65 -20.30
CA LYS A 75 -3.31 -1.11 -21.56
C LYS A 75 -3.07 -2.12 -22.67
N ASP A 76 -4.06 -2.30 -23.54
CA ASP A 76 -3.87 -3.04 -24.79
C ASP A 76 -3.11 -2.21 -25.84
N SER A 77 -2.96 -2.77 -27.05
CA SER A 77 -2.27 -2.12 -28.18
C SER A 77 -2.91 -0.83 -28.64
N ASP A 78 -4.22 -0.68 -28.40
CA ASP A 78 -5.01 0.48 -28.81
C ASP A 78 -5.12 1.51 -27.68
N GLY A 79 -4.52 1.21 -26.52
CA GLY A 79 -4.45 2.08 -25.35
C GLY A 79 -5.64 1.97 -24.41
N TYR A 80 -6.54 1.00 -24.61
CA TYR A 80 -7.68 0.76 -23.73
C TYR A 80 -7.27 0.02 -22.45
N ILE A 81 -7.88 0.39 -21.32
CA ILE A 81 -7.64 -0.25 -20.03
C ILE A 81 -8.04 -1.71 -20.09
N THR A 82 -7.10 -2.58 -19.71
CA THR A 82 -7.32 -4.02 -19.50
C THR A 82 -7.22 -4.35 -18.01
N VAL A 83 -7.92 -5.40 -17.58
CA VAL A 83 -7.73 -5.96 -16.23
C VAL A 83 -6.63 -7.02 -16.30
N GLU A 84 -5.51 -6.77 -15.60
CA GLU A 84 -4.38 -7.72 -15.48
C GLU A 84 -4.35 -8.41 -14.09
N TYR A 85 -5.26 -8.00 -13.22
CA TYR A 85 -5.20 -8.27 -11.79
C TYR A 85 -5.31 -9.75 -11.43
N ILE A 86 -6.16 -10.52 -12.10
CA ILE A 86 -6.56 -11.85 -11.62
C ILE A 86 -5.81 -12.92 -12.39
N ASN A 87 -4.68 -13.33 -11.83
CA ASN A 87 -3.76 -14.32 -12.39
C ASN A 87 -3.17 -15.20 -11.27
N GLU A 88 -2.36 -16.20 -11.65
CA GLU A 88 -1.74 -17.14 -10.69
C GLU A 88 -0.91 -16.43 -9.62
N ARG A 89 -0.14 -15.40 -9.98
CA ARG A 89 0.66 -14.62 -9.03
C ARG A 89 -0.21 -13.93 -7.99
N THR A 90 -1.39 -13.46 -8.36
CA THR A 90 -2.35 -12.85 -7.42
C THR A 90 -2.92 -13.87 -6.44
N VAL A 91 -3.20 -15.10 -6.88
CA VAL A 91 -3.66 -16.16 -5.98
C VAL A 91 -2.57 -16.53 -4.98
N THR A 92 -1.35 -16.78 -5.44
CA THR A 92 -0.25 -17.12 -4.53
C THR A 92 0.09 -15.95 -3.60
N ALA A 93 0.00 -14.71 -4.08
CA ALA A 93 0.12 -13.51 -3.26
C ALA A 93 -0.90 -13.45 -2.12
N LEU A 94 -2.15 -13.72 -2.46
CA LEU A 94 -3.25 -13.76 -1.50
C LEU A 94 -3.03 -14.84 -0.45
N GLU A 95 -2.60 -16.03 -0.85
CA GLU A 95 -2.24 -17.12 0.07
C GLU A 95 -1.14 -16.70 1.05
N LYS A 96 -0.05 -16.07 0.57
CA LYS A 96 1.03 -15.59 1.46
C LYS A 96 0.56 -14.56 2.48
N ILE A 97 -0.30 -13.63 2.09
CA ILE A 97 -0.84 -12.62 3.02
C ILE A 97 -1.84 -13.24 3.99
N ILE A 98 -2.67 -14.18 3.53
CA ILE A 98 -3.56 -14.94 4.42
C ILE A 98 -2.72 -15.71 5.45
N ASP A 99 -1.65 -16.38 5.03
CA ASP A 99 -0.77 -17.12 5.93
C ASP A 99 -0.07 -16.18 6.93
N LEU A 100 0.42 -15.03 6.48
CA LEU A 100 1.08 -14.04 7.34
C LEU A 100 0.18 -13.53 8.47
N PHE A 101 -1.11 -13.28 8.21
CA PHE A 101 -1.99 -12.66 9.19
C PHE A 101 -2.89 -13.66 9.95
N HIS A 102 -3.26 -14.80 9.34
CA HIS A 102 -4.18 -15.76 9.95
C HIS A 102 -3.52 -17.03 10.48
N VAL A 103 -2.37 -17.44 9.93
CA VAL A 103 -1.73 -18.72 10.24
C VAL A 103 -0.46 -18.51 11.06
N ASN A 104 0.35 -17.51 10.69
CA ASN A 104 1.56 -17.18 11.40
C ASN A 104 1.22 -16.70 12.83
N PRO A 105 1.80 -17.30 13.88
CA PRO A 105 1.51 -16.92 15.26
C PRO A 105 1.77 -15.45 15.57
N GLY A 106 2.73 -14.83 14.88
CA GLY A 106 3.06 -13.42 15.03
C GLY A 106 2.21 -12.46 14.22
N GLY A 107 1.21 -12.93 13.47
CA GLY A 107 0.27 -12.07 12.75
C GLY A 107 -1.05 -11.90 13.50
N ILE A 108 -1.58 -10.68 13.56
CA ILE A 108 -2.92 -10.40 14.08
C ILE A 108 -3.73 -9.53 13.12
N ILE A 109 -5.02 -9.80 13.05
CA ILE A 109 -5.99 -8.90 12.43
C ILE A 109 -6.84 -8.28 13.52
N TYR A 110 -6.83 -6.94 13.61
CA TYR A 110 -7.64 -6.21 14.58
C TYR A 110 -9.08 -6.03 14.06
N GLU A 111 -10.06 -6.37 14.91
CA GLU A 111 -11.48 -6.17 14.64
C GLU A 111 -11.91 -4.74 15.05
N GLY A 112 -12.50 -3.98 14.11
CA GLY A 112 -12.97 -2.61 14.37
C GLY A 112 -11.86 -1.54 14.41
N GLY A 113 -12.24 -0.28 14.17
CA GLY A 113 -11.35 0.89 14.27
C GLY A 113 -11.07 1.62 12.95
N GLY A 114 -11.16 0.93 11.80
CA GLY A 114 -10.61 1.46 10.55
C GLY A 114 -9.10 1.69 10.66
N THR A 115 -8.47 2.10 9.56
CA THR A 115 -7.01 2.39 9.50
C THR A 115 -6.53 3.43 10.50
N TYR A 116 -7.43 4.18 11.13
CA TYR A 116 -7.11 5.29 12.00
C TYR A 116 -6.52 4.89 13.34
N ASN A 117 -6.76 3.68 13.87
CA ASN A 117 -6.28 3.32 15.22
C ASN A 117 -5.12 2.32 15.23
N ASP A 118 -4.70 1.78 14.09
CA ASP A 118 -3.64 0.76 14.09
C ASP A 118 -2.30 1.28 14.64
N HIS A 119 -2.07 2.59 14.50
CA HIS A 119 -0.87 3.25 15.02
C HIS A 119 -0.76 3.15 16.54
N THR A 120 -1.87 3.05 17.28
CA THR A 120 -1.82 2.96 18.75
C THR A 120 -1.20 1.65 19.20
N TYR A 121 -1.50 0.53 18.51
CA TYR A 121 -0.87 -0.75 18.81
C TYR A 121 0.64 -0.74 18.55
N PHE A 122 1.10 0.03 17.56
CA PHE A 122 2.54 0.21 17.32
C PHE A 122 3.19 1.10 18.39
N ILE A 123 2.55 2.21 18.77
CA ILE A 123 3.02 3.10 19.84
C ILE A 123 3.13 2.35 21.18
N ASP A 124 2.17 1.48 21.48
CA ASP A 124 2.13 0.68 22.71
C ASP A 124 3.03 -0.56 22.67
N ASP A 125 3.92 -0.70 21.67
CA ASP A 125 4.79 -1.86 21.44
C ASP A 125 4.04 -3.21 21.32
N LYS A 126 2.75 -3.21 20.99
CA LYS A 126 1.94 -4.43 20.78
C LYS A 126 2.19 -5.08 19.42
N ILE A 127 2.79 -4.35 18.48
CA ILE A 127 3.27 -4.89 17.19
C ILE A 127 4.68 -4.42 16.86
N VAL A 128 5.48 -5.27 16.20
CA VAL A 128 6.87 -4.95 15.80
C VAL A 128 6.97 -4.32 14.41
N PHE A 129 6.20 -4.84 13.45
CA PHE A 129 6.09 -4.31 12.09
C PHE A 129 4.70 -3.74 11.87
N PHE A 130 4.64 -2.51 11.35
CA PHE A 130 3.40 -1.79 11.09
C PHE A 130 3.32 -1.35 9.62
N PRO A 131 2.71 -2.16 8.73
CA PRO A 131 2.45 -1.77 7.34
C PRO A 131 1.45 -0.61 7.32
N THR A 132 1.90 0.59 6.97
CA THR A 132 1.09 1.80 7.14
C THR A 132 1.42 2.91 6.15
N TYR A 133 0.63 3.98 6.17
CA TYR A 133 0.90 5.18 5.39
C TYR A 133 2.19 5.86 5.86
N LEU A 134 3.05 6.24 4.93
CA LEU A 134 4.24 7.03 5.24
C LEU A 134 3.88 8.29 6.06
N MET A 135 2.70 8.87 5.80
CA MET A 135 2.15 10.00 6.52
C MET A 135 2.00 9.78 8.04
N ASN A 136 1.79 8.55 8.52
CA ASN A 136 1.66 8.27 9.96
C ASN A 136 2.97 8.51 10.70
N ALA A 137 4.11 8.31 10.05
CA ALA A 137 5.40 8.67 10.62
C ALA A 137 5.55 10.20 10.82
N PHE A 138 4.66 11.02 10.25
CA PHE A 138 4.65 12.48 10.42
C PHE A 138 3.68 12.95 11.50
N PHE A 139 2.52 12.35 11.59
CA PHE A 139 1.44 12.85 12.44
C PHE A 139 1.24 11.99 13.68
N GLU A 140 1.13 10.67 13.48
CA GLU A 140 0.72 9.76 14.54
C GLU A 140 1.89 9.25 15.38
N LEU A 141 3.05 9.00 14.76
CA LEU A 141 4.21 8.40 15.44
C LEU A 141 5.22 9.43 15.96
N ARG A 142 4.91 10.73 15.86
CA ARG A 142 5.85 11.81 16.22
C ARG A 142 6.23 11.80 17.70
N GLU A 143 5.27 11.49 18.56
CA GLU A 143 5.42 11.52 20.01
C GLU A 143 5.75 10.13 20.59
N MET A 144 6.07 9.15 19.73
CA MET A 144 6.46 7.82 20.18
C MET A 144 7.78 7.89 20.94
N GLU A 145 7.78 7.44 22.20
CA GLU A 145 8.98 7.47 23.06
C GLU A 145 10.05 6.49 22.58
N ASN A 146 9.64 5.32 22.11
CA ASN A 146 10.55 4.32 21.58
C ASN A 146 10.96 4.67 20.14
N PRO A 147 12.26 4.57 19.81
CA PRO A 147 12.72 4.79 18.44
C PRO A 147 12.13 3.73 17.50
N TYR A 148 11.75 4.14 16.30
CA TYR A 148 11.29 3.28 15.21
C TYR A 148 12.08 3.58 13.92
N SER A 149 12.03 2.64 12.98
CA SER A 149 12.72 2.76 11.69
C SER A 149 11.71 2.62 10.56
N ILE A 150 11.94 3.33 9.46
CA ILE A 150 11.12 3.22 8.25
C ILE A 150 11.84 2.30 7.26
N ILE A 151 11.13 1.34 6.70
CA ILE A 151 11.58 0.48 5.60
C ILE A 151 10.44 0.33 4.58
N PRO A 152 10.73 0.08 3.29
CA PRO A 152 9.69 -0.24 2.32
C PRO A 152 8.98 -1.55 2.65
N LEU A 153 7.77 -1.72 2.10
CA LEU A 153 7.08 -3.01 2.11
C LEU A 153 7.96 -4.07 1.43
N PRO A 154 7.96 -5.32 1.94
CA PRO A 154 8.80 -6.37 1.38
C PRO A 154 8.39 -6.72 -0.05
N LYS A 155 9.38 -7.20 -0.82
CA LYS A 155 9.13 -7.73 -2.17
C LYS A 155 8.42 -9.08 -2.10
N TRP A 156 7.84 -9.48 -3.22
CA TRP A 156 7.34 -10.84 -3.41
C TRP A 156 8.43 -11.90 -3.19
N ASP A 157 9.57 -11.71 -3.85
CA ASP A 157 10.76 -12.55 -3.80
C ASP A 157 12.00 -11.70 -4.12
N GLU A 158 13.18 -12.33 -4.13
CA GLU A 158 14.43 -11.63 -4.45
C GLU A 158 14.54 -11.24 -5.94
N ASN A 159 13.80 -11.92 -6.84
CA ASN A 159 13.82 -11.66 -8.29
C ASN A 159 13.09 -10.36 -8.67
N GLN A 160 12.10 -9.95 -7.87
CA GLN A 160 11.48 -8.63 -8.01
C GLN A 160 12.55 -7.54 -7.84
N LYS A 161 12.63 -6.60 -8.78
CA LYS A 161 13.71 -5.60 -8.82
C LYS A 161 13.48 -4.40 -7.91
N LYS A 162 12.23 -4.01 -7.73
CA LYS A 162 11.84 -2.75 -7.06
C LYS A 162 11.00 -3.01 -5.82
N TYR A 163 11.18 -2.18 -4.80
CA TYR A 163 10.30 -2.12 -3.64
C TYR A 163 9.13 -1.20 -3.95
N ARG A 164 7.95 -1.75 -4.26
CA ARG A 164 6.81 -0.95 -4.70
C ARG A 164 5.98 -0.42 -3.53
N SER A 165 5.50 0.82 -3.66
CA SER A 165 4.65 1.46 -2.65
C SER A 165 3.36 1.96 -3.30
N LEU A 166 2.20 1.48 -2.86
CA LEU A 166 0.92 1.94 -3.41
C LEU A 166 0.62 3.38 -3.00
N VAL A 167 0.21 4.21 -3.95
CA VAL A 167 -0.56 5.42 -3.66
C VAL A 167 -2.04 5.05 -3.67
N ILE A 168 -2.63 4.98 -2.48
CA ILE A 168 -4.04 4.59 -2.30
C ILE A 168 -4.99 5.71 -2.78
N ASP A 169 -6.31 5.49 -2.76
CA ASP A 169 -7.41 6.37 -3.21
C ASP A 169 -7.57 7.74 -2.51
N GLY A 170 -6.52 8.25 -1.86
CA GLY A 170 -6.46 9.55 -1.18
C GLY A 170 -5.60 10.62 -1.88
N TYR A 171 -5.46 10.58 -3.21
CA TYR A 171 -4.69 11.59 -3.97
C TYR A 171 -5.57 12.69 -4.56
N THR A 172 -4.98 13.87 -4.77
CA THR A 172 -5.66 15.03 -5.35
C THR A 172 -5.93 14.80 -6.84
N ILE A 173 -7.20 14.98 -7.24
CA ILE A 173 -7.63 14.90 -8.64
C ILE A 173 -8.25 16.25 -9.03
N TRP A 174 -7.92 16.71 -10.23
CA TRP A 174 -8.50 17.89 -10.84
C TRP A 174 -9.60 17.46 -11.80
N GLN A 175 -10.77 18.08 -11.72
CA GLN A 175 -11.90 17.80 -12.61
C GLN A 175 -12.26 19.04 -13.39
N ILE A 176 -12.32 18.92 -14.72
CA ILE A 176 -12.72 20.00 -15.61
C ILE A 176 -14.17 19.75 -16.05
N PRO A 177 -15.11 20.68 -15.77
CA PRO A 177 -16.48 20.53 -16.22
C PRO A 177 -16.57 20.46 -17.75
N LYS A 178 -17.43 19.59 -18.27
CA LYS A 178 -17.68 19.47 -19.73
C LYS A 178 -18.20 20.75 -20.38
N THR A 179 -18.69 21.70 -19.57
CA THR A 179 -19.23 22.99 -20.02
C THR A 179 -18.14 24.07 -20.20
N VAL A 180 -16.87 23.77 -19.96
CA VAL A 180 -15.77 24.71 -20.22
C VAL A 180 -15.67 24.96 -21.72
N GLU A 181 -15.75 26.22 -22.11
CA GLU A 181 -15.64 26.63 -23.52
C GLU A 181 -14.18 26.83 -23.95
N ASP A 182 -13.34 27.39 -23.08
CA ASP A 182 -11.92 27.65 -23.35
C ASP A 182 -11.03 26.54 -22.75
N THR A 183 -11.03 25.38 -23.42
CA THR A 183 -10.25 24.21 -23.00
C THR A 183 -8.75 24.40 -23.16
N GLU A 184 -8.31 25.25 -24.10
CA GLU A 184 -6.90 25.58 -24.31
C GLU A 184 -6.35 26.37 -23.12
N PHE A 185 -7.03 27.44 -22.69
CA PHE A 185 -6.63 28.20 -21.51
C PHE A 185 -6.57 27.32 -20.26
N VAL A 186 -7.62 26.52 -20.02
CA VAL A 186 -7.67 25.61 -18.86
C VAL A 186 -6.55 24.59 -18.91
N GLY A 187 -6.25 24.02 -20.07
CA GLY A 187 -5.12 23.10 -20.27
C GLY A 187 -3.78 23.75 -19.95
N ILE A 188 -3.53 24.95 -20.48
CA ILE A 188 -2.30 25.72 -20.24
C ILE A 188 -2.13 26.03 -18.75
N ILE A 189 -3.17 26.52 -18.09
CA ILE A 189 -3.10 26.86 -16.66
C ILE A 189 -2.90 25.61 -15.80
N THR A 190 -3.57 24.50 -16.12
CA THR A 190 -3.41 23.24 -15.37
C THR A 190 -1.98 22.71 -15.48
N GLU A 191 -1.40 22.72 -16.69
CA GLU A 191 0.00 22.33 -16.92
C GLU A 191 0.97 23.25 -16.18
N ALA A 192 0.74 24.57 -16.23
CA ALA A 192 1.58 25.54 -15.52
C ALA A 192 1.56 25.32 -14.00
N LEU A 193 0.39 25.03 -13.41
CA LEU A 193 0.26 24.75 -11.96
C LEU A 193 0.92 23.42 -11.58
N ALA A 194 0.79 22.39 -12.42
CA ALA A 194 1.47 21.11 -12.19
C ALA A 194 2.99 21.26 -12.27
N ALA A 195 3.49 21.99 -13.27
CA ALA A 195 4.91 22.29 -13.43
C ALA A 195 5.44 23.12 -12.25
N ASP A 196 4.73 24.17 -11.83
CA ASP A 196 5.12 24.98 -10.67
C ASP A 196 5.18 24.14 -9.38
N THR A 197 4.19 23.26 -9.18
CA THR A 197 4.20 22.30 -8.06
C THR A 197 5.44 21.39 -8.12
N TYR A 198 5.77 20.85 -9.30
CA TYR A 198 6.92 19.97 -9.48
C TYR A 198 8.26 20.68 -9.21
N TYR A 199 8.43 21.91 -9.69
CA TYR A 199 9.71 22.62 -9.57
C TYR A 199 9.88 23.36 -8.24
N ASN A 200 8.79 23.88 -7.64
CA ASN A 200 8.88 24.78 -6.48
C ASN A 200 8.34 24.16 -5.19
N VAL A 201 7.33 23.28 -5.25
CA VAL A 201 6.71 22.70 -4.05
C VAL A 201 7.33 21.34 -3.70
N TYR A 202 7.47 20.44 -4.68
CA TYR A 202 7.95 19.08 -4.46
C TYR A 202 9.36 19.03 -3.82
N PRO A 203 10.37 19.79 -4.31
CA PRO A 203 11.70 19.75 -3.71
C PRO A 203 11.70 20.29 -2.27
N VAL A 204 10.93 21.33 -1.98
CA VAL A 204 10.85 21.88 -0.61
C VAL A 204 10.14 20.90 0.32
N PHE A 205 9.05 20.27 -0.12
CA PHE A 205 8.34 19.30 0.70
C PHE A 205 9.22 18.07 0.98
N TYR A 206 9.80 17.45 -0.05
CA TYR A 206 10.58 16.23 0.12
C TYR A 206 12.00 16.48 0.66
N ASP A 207 12.78 17.37 0.03
CA ASP A 207 14.18 17.55 0.40
C ASP A 207 14.38 18.37 1.66
N VAL A 208 13.41 19.24 2.01
CA VAL A 208 13.53 20.09 3.20
C VAL A 208 12.60 19.60 4.29
N ALA A 209 11.29 19.51 4.08
CA ALA A 209 10.37 19.18 5.17
C ALA A 209 10.43 17.70 5.59
N MET A 210 10.43 16.77 4.62
CA MET A 210 10.45 15.34 4.88
C MET A 210 11.83 14.89 5.37
N LYS A 211 12.90 15.28 4.66
CA LYS A 211 14.28 14.97 5.10
C LYS A 211 14.55 15.58 6.46
N ASN A 212 14.33 16.87 6.74
CA ASN A 212 14.63 17.43 8.08
C ASN A 212 13.92 16.73 9.25
N LYS A 213 12.77 16.09 9.00
CA LYS A 213 12.03 15.36 10.03
C LYS A 213 12.62 14.00 10.37
N TYR A 214 13.31 13.35 9.42
CA TYR A 214 14.03 12.08 9.62
C TYR A 214 15.55 12.20 9.51
N SER A 215 16.09 13.39 9.20
CA SER A 215 17.49 13.66 8.83
C SER A 215 18.48 13.52 9.96
N GLN A 216 18.06 13.06 11.13
CA GLN A 216 19.02 12.70 12.16
C GLN A 216 19.77 11.41 11.79
N ASP A 217 19.24 10.61 10.86
CA ASP A 217 19.89 9.41 10.33
C ASP A 217 19.79 9.35 8.79
N GLU A 218 20.93 9.47 8.11
CA GLU A 218 21.05 9.38 6.64
C GLU A 218 20.45 8.07 6.09
N LYS A 219 20.58 6.96 6.82
CA LYS A 219 20.09 5.66 6.38
C LYS A 219 18.56 5.61 6.35
N THR A 220 17.89 6.30 7.27
CA THR A 220 16.43 6.43 7.27
C THR A 220 15.96 7.23 6.06
N ALA A 221 16.67 8.31 5.69
CA ALA A 221 16.33 9.12 4.51
C ALA A 221 16.39 8.29 3.22
N GLU A 222 17.40 7.42 3.06
CA GLU A 222 17.50 6.50 1.92
C GLU A 222 16.29 5.55 1.82
N MET A 223 15.75 5.06 2.95
CA MET A 223 14.56 4.20 2.95
C MET A 223 13.30 4.97 2.53
N VAL A 224 13.18 6.23 2.95
CA VAL A 224 12.06 7.10 2.54
C VAL A 224 12.15 7.41 1.04
N ASP A 225 13.35 7.72 0.54
CA ASP A 225 13.57 7.95 -0.89
C ASP A 225 13.18 6.69 -1.70
N LEU A 226 13.57 5.49 -1.24
CA LEU A 226 13.13 4.23 -1.86
C LEU A 226 11.61 4.06 -1.90
N VAL A 227 10.89 4.41 -0.83
CA VAL A 227 9.43 4.34 -0.76
C VAL A 227 8.78 5.29 -1.78
N VAL A 228 9.27 6.53 -1.85
CA VAL A 228 8.71 7.61 -2.68
C VAL A 228 9.02 7.40 -4.16
N GLU A 229 10.27 7.09 -4.51
CA GLU A 229 10.70 6.88 -5.90
C GLU A 229 10.01 5.69 -6.58
N ASN A 230 9.56 4.72 -5.78
CA ASN A 230 8.89 3.51 -6.26
C ASN A 230 7.38 3.52 -5.97
N ALA A 231 6.81 4.71 -5.73
CA ALA A 231 5.38 4.91 -5.67
C ALA A 231 4.70 4.45 -6.97
N VAL A 232 3.58 3.73 -6.85
CA VAL A 232 2.79 3.26 -7.98
C VAL A 232 1.34 3.72 -7.86
N PHE A 233 0.79 4.15 -8.99
CA PHE A 233 -0.60 4.51 -9.16
C PHE A 233 -1.26 3.48 -10.06
N ASP A 234 -2.51 3.12 -9.76
CA ASP A 234 -3.32 2.28 -10.64
C ASP A 234 -4.69 2.92 -10.85
N PHE A 235 -5.15 2.91 -12.10
CA PHE A 235 -6.38 3.55 -12.54
C PHE A 235 -7.60 3.03 -11.79
N SER A 236 -7.61 1.74 -11.45
CA SER A 236 -8.77 1.11 -10.80
C SER A 236 -9.06 1.69 -9.42
N PHE A 237 -8.08 2.22 -8.68
CA PHE A 237 -8.30 2.87 -7.39
C PHE A 237 -9.11 4.16 -7.51
N MET A 238 -9.00 4.91 -8.62
CA MET A 238 -9.79 6.12 -8.86
C MET A 238 -11.29 5.82 -8.96
N TYR A 239 -11.62 4.66 -9.55
CA TYR A 239 -12.98 4.24 -9.83
C TYR A 239 -13.38 3.00 -9.03
N GLY A 240 -12.70 2.71 -7.91
CA GLY A 240 -12.78 1.39 -7.26
C GLY A 240 -14.20 0.94 -6.95
N VAL A 241 -14.98 1.80 -6.27
CA VAL A 241 -16.40 1.53 -5.96
C VAL A 241 -17.25 1.38 -7.24
N TYR A 242 -16.98 2.21 -8.25
CA TYR A 242 -17.71 2.20 -9.52
C TYR A 242 -17.41 0.94 -10.36
N MET A 243 -16.16 0.45 -10.30
CA MET A 243 -15.65 -0.74 -10.99
C MET A 243 -15.84 -2.02 -10.14
N GLU A 244 -16.99 -2.16 -9.49
CA GLU A 244 -17.36 -3.37 -8.73
C GLU A 244 -16.37 -3.79 -7.62
N TYR A 245 -15.66 -2.81 -7.06
CA TYR A 245 -14.62 -2.98 -6.05
C TYR A 245 -13.38 -3.75 -6.55
N LEU A 246 -13.08 -3.72 -7.86
CA LEU A 246 -11.93 -4.40 -8.47
C LEU A 246 -10.61 -4.26 -7.69
N PRO A 247 -10.10 -3.06 -7.35
CA PRO A 247 -8.83 -2.93 -6.62
C PRO A 247 -8.89 -3.49 -5.19
N TYR A 248 -10.11 -3.63 -4.65
CA TYR A 248 -10.37 -3.99 -3.27
C TYR A 248 -10.71 -5.47 -3.10
N LEU A 249 -10.70 -6.27 -4.18
CA LEU A 249 -10.93 -7.71 -4.05
C LEU A 249 -9.89 -8.36 -3.12
N PHE A 250 -8.62 -7.90 -3.15
CA PHE A 250 -7.57 -8.48 -2.31
C PHE A 250 -7.94 -8.43 -0.82
N ARG A 251 -8.31 -7.24 -0.34
CA ARG A 251 -8.59 -7.01 1.08
C ARG A 251 -9.75 -7.85 1.58
N PHE A 252 -10.80 -8.03 0.79
CA PHE A 252 -11.95 -8.82 1.20
C PHE A 252 -11.57 -10.29 1.34
N HIS A 253 -10.83 -10.81 0.37
CA HIS A 253 -10.36 -12.18 0.39
C HIS A 253 -9.35 -12.47 1.52
N VAL A 254 -8.47 -11.52 1.87
CA VAL A 254 -7.63 -11.62 3.06
C VAL A 254 -8.50 -11.66 4.33
N VAL A 255 -9.42 -10.73 4.48
CA VAL A 255 -10.28 -10.62 5.68
C VAL A 255 -11.16 -11.85 5.89
N GLU A 256 -11.74 -12.39 4.81
CA GLU A 256 -12.61 -13.56 4.83
C GLU A 256 -11.84 -14.88 4.87
N ARG A 257 -10.50 -14.83 4.77
CA ARG A 257 -9.63 -16.01 4.69
C ARG A 257 -10.03 -16.92 3.52
N ASN A 258 -10.32 -16.33 2.38
CA ASN A 258 -10.81 -17.02 1.19
C ASN A 258 -9.83 -16.80 0.01
N PRO A 259 -9.06 -17.79 -0.42
CA PRO A 259 -8.13 -17.62 -1.54
C PRO A 259 -8.81 -17.63 -2.93
N ASP A 260 -10.12 -17.92 -3.03
CA ASP A 260 -10.84 -18.08 -4.31
C ASP A 260 -11.24 -16.74 -4.97
N ILE A 261 -10.26 -15.87 -5.18
CA ILE A 261 -10.42 -14.56 -5.83
C ILE A 261 -10.78 -14.69 -7.31
N ILE A 262 -10.35 -15.78 -7.96
CA ILE A 262 -10.66 -16.05 -9.37
C ILE A 262 -12.17 -16.20 -9.57
N SER A 263 -12.84 -16.98 -8.73
CA SER A 263 -14.28 -17.20 -8.87
C SER A 263 -15.08 -15.94 -8.58
N ASP A 264 -14.65 -15.10 -7.63
CA ASP A 264 -15.31 -13.82 -7.39
C ASP A 264 -15.16 -12.86 -8.57
N TYR A 265 -13.95 -12.73 -9.10
CA TYR A 265 -13.72 -11.94 -10.30
C TYR A 265 -14.56 -12.42 -11.49
N LYS A 266 -14.62 -13.73 -11.77
CA LYS A 266 -15.43 -14.28 -12.88
C LYS A 266 -16.92 -13.89 -12.78
N ARG A 267 -17.47 -13.76 -11.56
CA ARG A 267 -18.86 -13.30 -11.37
C ARG A 267 -19.03 -11.81 -11.70
N LYS A 268 -17.98 -11.00 -11.51
CA LYS A 268 -17.98 -9.54 -11.67
C LYS A 268 -17.42 -9.07 -13.03
N GLU A 269 -16.66 -9.91 -13.73
CA GLU A 269 -15.88 -9.55 -14.94
C GLU A 269 -16.71 -8.80 -15.99
N LYS A 270 -17.89 -9.33 -16.33
CA LYS A 270 -18.78 -8.68 -17.32
C LYS A 270 -19.22 -7.28 -16.87
N ALA A 271 -19.50 -7.10 -15.57
CA ALA A 271 -19.88 -5.81 -15.03
C ALA A 271 -18.68 -4.85 -15.00
N ILE A 272 -17.51 -5.31 -14.57
CA ILE A 272 -16.26 -4.55 -14.56
C ILE A 272 -15.93 -4.04 -15.97
N ASN A 273 -15.92 -4.91 -16.97
CA ASN A 273 -15.61 -4.53 -18.36
C ASN A 273 -16.62 -3.51 -18.91
N LYS A 274 -17.91 -3.67 -18.60
CA LYS A 274 -18.93 -2.66 -18.95
C LYS A 274 -18.67 -1.31 -18.26
N LYS A 275 -18.25 -1.31 -17.00
CA LYS A 275 -17.92 -0.07 -16.27
C LYS A 275 -16.70 0.62 -16.85
N ILE A 276 -15.66 -0.11 -17.21
CA ILE A 276 -14.48 0.43 -17.91
C ILE A 276 -14.91 1.11 -19.21
N GLN A 277 -15.73 0.44 -20.03
CA GLN A 277 -16.25 1.02 -21.27
C GLN A 277 -17.04 2.32 -21.02
N LEU A 278 -17.90 2.36 -20.01
CA LEU A 278 -18.64 3.58 -19.66
C LEU A 278 -17.75 4.73 -19.21
N VAL A 279 -16.60 4.46 -18.57
CA VAL A 279 -15.62 5.51 -18.25
C VAL A 279 -15.04 6.09 -19.54
N TYR A 280 -14.71 5.24 -20.53
CA TYR A 280 -14.27 5.70 -21.84
C TYR A 280 -15.32 6.54 -22.55
N GLU A 281 -16.57 6.08 -22.64
CA GLU A 281 -17.66 6.84 -23.26
C GLU A 281 -17.89 8.20 -22.58
N LEU A 282 -17.61 8.31 -21.28
CA LEU A 282 -17.76 9.56 -20.54
C LEU A 282 -16.65 10.57 -20.87
N TYR A 283 -15.40 10.13 -21.01
CA TYR A 283 -14.25 11.04 -21.15
C TYR A 283 -13.70 11.15 -22.58
N LEU A 284 -13.93 10.15 -23.41
CA LEU A 284 -13.51 10.05 -24.81
C LEU A 284 -14.74 9.68 -25.67
N PRO A 285 -15.80 10.53 -25.70
CA PRO A 285 -16.91 10.28 -26.60
C PRO A 285 -16.39 10.26 -28.03
N GLU A 286 -16.79 9.26 -28.82
CA GLU A 286 -16.56 9.27 -30.27
C GLU A 286 -17.04 10.62 -30.82
N GLU A 287 -16.20 11.30 -31.61
CA GLU A 287 -16.67 12.49 -32.33
C GLU A 287 -17.90 12.06 -33.15
N PRO A 288 -19.01 12.81 -33.11
CA PRO A 288 -20.16 12.48 -33.95
C PRO A 288 -19.67 12.41 -35.40
N GLU A 289 -19.88 11.27 -36.05
CA GLU A 289 -19.63 11.10 -37.48
C GLU A 289 -20.33 12.25 -38.23
N ASN A 290 -19.53 13.16 -38.80
CA ASN A 290 -20.00 14.26 -39.64
C ASN A 290 -20.38 13.76 -41.05
#